data_AF-A0A7V8BH10-F1
#
_entry.id   AF-A0A7V8BH10-F1
#
_cell.length_a   1.000
_cell.length_b   1.000
_cell.length_c   1.000
_cell.angle_alpha   90.00
_cell.angle_beta   90.00
_cell.angle_gamma   90.00
#
_symmetry.space_group_name_H-M   'P 1'
#
loop_
_entity.id
_entity.type
_entity.pdbx_description
1 polymer ?
#
loop_
_entity_poly.entity_id
_entity_poly.type
_entity_poly.pdbx_seq_one_letter_code
_entity_poly.pdbx_strand_id
1 'polypeptide(L)'
;MKRPHIFVLIAMLLFSAPAWGLDPLAPRSERGEGRVVVHTPQPDNQVTITNLKNRGSWNPKPGQTISVPVGDYELHVKMQDYSYHQNFHVAPTETSFLVVPGYGSLKVNSPHATDKVTVSSDKTGQTVATFPASDTKILPRGHYKVTVEVPGMLPAVKNNVWVVTNTTRVLDVTQQ
;
A
#
# COMPACT_ATOMS: atom_id res chain seq x y z
N MET A 1 39.49 22.18 63.63
CA MET A 1 39.68 21.54 62.31
C MET A 1 38.98 20.18 62.30
N LYS A 2 38.43 19.80 61.14
CA LYS A 2 37.91 18.48 60.71
C LYS A 2 36.39 18.28 60.85
N ARG A 3 35.70 18.58 59.73
CA ARG A 3 34.33 18.18 59.37
C ARG A 3 34.27 16.67 59.14
N PRO A 4 33.11 16.03 59.39
CA PRO A 4 32.69 14.92 58.54
C PRO A 4 31.21 15.08 58.15
N HIS A 5 30.91 15.96 57.19
CA HIS A 5 29.60 15.99 56.52
C HIS A 5 29.55 15.12 55.25
N ILE A 6 30.54 14.24 55.06
CA ILE A 6 30.71 13.46 53.82
C ILE A 6 30.01 12.09 53.89
N PHE A 7 29.63 11.60 55.08
CA PHE A 7 29.07 10.25 55.22
C PHE A 7 27.56 10.14 54.91
N VAL A 8 26.82 11.25 54.92
CA VAL A 8 25.36 11.21 54.67
C VAL A 8 25.04 11.16 53.17
N LEU A 9 25.94 11.61 52.30
CA LEU A 9 25.69 11.68 50.85
C LEU A 9 25.79 10.32 50.14
N ILE A 10 26.52 9.35 50.72
CA ILE A 10 26.74 8.03 50.09
C ILE A 10 25.57 7.08 50.36
N ALA A 11 24.81 7.27 51.44
CA ALA A 11 23.66 6.43 51.77
C ALA A 11 22.44 6.68 50.86
N MET A 12 22.30 7.86 50.25
CA MET A 12 21.22 8.14 49.30
C MET A 12 21.48 7.57 47.89
N LEU A 13 22.72 7.27 47.54
CA LEU A 13 23.08 6.69 46.23
C LEU A 13 22.85 5.17 46.14
N LEU A 14 22.56 4.51 47.26
CA LEU A 14 22.29 3.05 47.29
C LEU A 14 20.79 2.70 47.18
N PHE A 15 19.91 3.71 47.09
CA PHE A 15 18.47 3.54 46.83
C PHE A 15 18.04 3.96 45.42
N SER A 16 18.99 4.23 44.51
CA SER A 16 18.68 4.22 43.09
C SER A 16 18.57 2.76 42.65
N ALA A 17 17.44 2.13 42.99
CA ALA A 17 17.00 0.94 42.30
C ALA A 17 17.14 1.22 40.79
N PRO A 18 17.66 0.29 39.99
CA PRO A 18 17.54 0.44 38.56
C PRO A 18 16.03 0.51 38.32
N ALA A 19 15.55 1.69 37.94
CA ALA A 19 14.28 1.81 37.28
C ALA A 19 14.46 0.98 36.02
N TRP A 20 14.14 -0.31 36.11
CA TRP A 20 13.76 -1.11 34.97
C TRP A 20 12.57 -0.35 34.45
N GLY A 21 12.84 0.57 33.53
CA GLY A 21 11.85 1.10 32.64
C GLY A 21 11.30 -0.11 31.95
N LEU A 22 10.26 -0.68 32.56
CA LEU A 22 9.27 -1.45 31.85
C LEU A 22 8.92 -0.52 30.69
N ASP A 23 9.39 -0.85 29.49
CA ASP A 23 8.83 -0.26 28.29
C ASP A 23 7.33 -0.21 28.51
N PRO A 24 6.68 0.97 28.39
CA PRO A 24 5.29 1.14 28.78
C PRO A 24 4.45 0.11 28.03
N LEU A 25 4.16 -0.97 28.74
CA LEU A 25 3.57 -2.17 28.23
C LEU A 25 2.10 -1.82 28.10
N ALA A 26 1.64 -1.53 26.87
CA ALA A 26 0.30 -1.00 26.59
C ALA A 26 -0.79 -1.68 27.45
N PRO A 27 -1.81 -0.94 27.92
CA PRO A 27 -2.89 -1.49 28.73
C PRO A 27 -3.42 -2.82 28.16
N ARG A 28 -3.79 -3.78 29.02
CA ARG A 28 -4.22 -5.13 28.57
C ARG A 28 -5.33 -5.10 27.51
N SER A 29 -6.20 -4.09 27.54
CA SER A 29 -7.24 -3.85 26.54
C SER A 29 -6.68 -3.57 25.14
N GLU A 30 -5.54 -2.90 25.03
CA GLU A 30 -4.90 -2.53 23.75
C GLU A 30 -4.05 -3.67 23.17
N ARG A 31 -3.74 -4.70 23.96
CA ARG A 31 -3.00 -5.89 23.50
C ARG A 31 -3.86 -6.89 22.74
N GLY A 32 -5.18 -6.74 22.79
CA GLY A 32 -6.11 -7.60 22.06
C GLY A 32 -6.24 -7.23 20.58
N GLU A 33 -5.79 -6.03 20.20
CA GLU A 33 -5.96 -5.46 18.87
C GLU A 33 -4.61 -5.06 18.26
N GLY A 34 -4.53 -5.14 16.94
CA GLY A 34 -3.51 -4.51 16.13
C GLY A 34 -4.16 -3.62 15.08
N ARG A 35 -3.34 -2.84 14.38
CA ARG A 35 -3.80 -1.91 13.33
C ARG A 35 -3.36 -2.42 11.97
N VAL A 36 -4.21 -2.30 10.96
CA VAL A 36 -3.88 -2.72 9.59
C VAL A 36 -4.18 -1.58 8.63
N VAL A 37 -3.25 -1.36 7.71
CA VAL A 37 -3.39 -0.42 6.58
C VAL A 37 -3.03 -1.17 5.31
N VAL A 38 -3.92 -1.12 4.31
CA VAL A 38 -3.69 -1.76 3.00
C VAL A 38 -3.54 -0.69 1.93
N HIS A 39 -2.39 -0.66 1.27
CA HIS A 39 -2.13 0.19 0.10
C HIS A 39 -2.29 -0.61 -1.18
N THR A 40 -3.14 -0.09 -2.07
CA THR A 40 -3.45 -0.70 -3.37
C THR A 40 -3.13 0.27 -4.51
N PRO A 41 -2.98 -0.22 -5.75
CA PRO A 41 -2.68 0.63 -6.90
C PRO A 41 -3.73 1.71 -7.19
N GLN A 42 -5.01 1.40 -6.96
CA GLN A 42 -6.13 2.33 -7.12
C GLN A 42 -6.93 2.48 -5.81
N PRO A 43 -7.48 3.67 -5.52
CA PRO A 43 -8.20 3.96 -4.28
C PRO A 43 -9.61 3.34 -4.22
N ASP A 44 -10.15 2.87 -5.34
CA ASP A 44 -11.48 2.25 -5.49
C ASP A 44 -11.45 0.72 -5.47
N ASN A 45 -10.26 0.11 -5.38
CA ASN A 45 -10.11 -1.34 -5.25
C ASN A 45 -10.85 -1.88 -4.02
N GLN A 46 -11.54 -3.01 -4.18
CA GLN A 46 -12.24 -3.65 -3.08
C GLN A 46 -11.25 -4.47 -2.27
N VAL A 47 -11.05 -4.08 -1.01
CA VAL A 47 -10.17 -4.77 -0.05
C VAL A 47 -11.03 -5.51 0.95
N THR A 48 -10.74 -6.78 1.14
CA THR A 48 -11.37 -7.64 2.15
C THR A 48 -10.28 -8.30 2.99
N ILE A 49 -10.37 -8.15 4.30
CA ILE A 49 -9.49 -8.82 5.27
C ILE A 49 -10.35 -9.84 6.01
N THR A 50 -9.95 -11.10 6.01
CA THR A 50 -10.69 -12.18 6.66
C THR A 50 -9.81 -12.83 7.72
N ASN A 51 -10.29 -12.90 8.96
CA ASN A 51 -9.60 -13.62 10.02
C ASN A 51 -9.72 -15.12 9.78
N LEU A 52 -8.59 -15.83 9.82
CA LEU A 52 -8.55 -17.25 9.49
C LEU A 52 -9.21 -18.13 10.55
N LYS A 53 -9.26 -17.68 11.81
CA LYS A 53 -9.77 -18.44 12.96
C LYS A 53 -11.27 -18.30 13.17
N ASN A 54 -11.79 -17.07 13.16
CA ASN A 54 -13.21 -16.80 13.45
C ASN A 54 -14.02 -16.38 12.21
N ARG A 55 -13.37 -16.29 11.02
CA ARG A 55 -13.99 -15.87 9.76
C ARG A 55 -14.64 -14.47 9.82
N GLY A 56 -14.28 -13.64 10.80
CA GLY A 56 -14.61 -12.22 10.79
C GLY A 56 -14.05 -11.55 9.54
N SER A 57 -14.81 -10.63 8.94
CA SER A 57 -14.42 -9.96 7.71
C SER A 57 -14.53 -8.45 7.84
N TRP A 58 -13.54 -7.74 7.33
CA TRP A 58 -13.46 -6.28 7.30
C TRP A 58 -13.21 -5.83 5.87
N ASN A 59 -13.91 -4.77 5.45
CA ASN A 59 -13.78 -4.20 4.11
C ASN A 59 -13.28 -2.74 4.18
N PRO A 60 -12.01 -2.52 4.54
CA PRO A 60 -11.47 -1.16 4.60
C PRO A 60 -11.35 -0.55 3.20
N LYS A 61 -11.43 0.78 3.11
CA LYS A 61 -10.98 1.48 1.91
C LYS A 61 -9.45 1.37 1.79
N PRO A 62 -8.87 1.37 0.58
CA PRO A 62 -7.44 1.55 0.39
C PRO A 62 -6.86 2.74 1.17
N GLY A 63 -5.78 2.51 1.89
CA GLY A 63 -5.11 3.50 2.75
C GLY A 63 -5.80 3.77 4.09
N GLN A 64 -6.98 3.18 4.34
CA GLN A 64 -7.66 3.32 5.63
C GLN A 64 -7.00 2.45 6.70
N THR A 65 -6.74 3.03 7.87
CA THR A 65 -6.34 2.28 9.06
C THR A 65 -7.56 1.70 9.77
N ILE A 66 -7.55 0.40 10.03
CA ILE A 66 -8.56 -0.28 10.83
C ILE A 66 -7.92 -0.99 12.02
N SER A 67 -8.65 -1.09 13.12
CA SER A 67 -8.27 -1.95 14.25
C SER A 67 -8.91 -3.32 14.08
N VAL A 68 -8.11 -4.38 14.22
CA VAL A 68 -8.56 -5.76 14.13
C VAL A 68 -7.96 -6.57 15.29
N PRO A 69 -8.64 -7.64 15.75
CA PRO A 69 -8.07 -8.51 16.77
C PRO A 69 -6.71 -9.10 16.38
N VAL A 70 -5.84 -9.37 17.33
CA VAL A 70 -4.56 -10.05 17.08
C VAL A 70 -4.81 -11.46 16.53
N GLY A 71 -4.05 -11.86 15.50
CA GLY A 71 -4.16 -13.18 14.90
C GLY A 71 -3.75 -13.23 13.42
N ASP A 72 -4.08 -14.35 12.79
CA ASP A 72 -3.77 -14.60 11.37
C ASP A 72 -4.94 -14.25 10.46
N TYR A 73 -4.60 -13.60 9.35
CA TYR A 73 -5.55 -13.03 8.41
C TYR A 73 -5.19 -13.38 6.97
N GLU A 74 -6.21 -13.39 6.12
CA GLU A 74 -6.11 -13.42 4.67
C GLU A 74 -6.58 -12.09 4.10
N LEU A 75 -5.71 -11.42 3.35
CA LEU A 75 -5.99 -10.24 2.57
C LEU A 75 -6.43 -10.68 1.17
N HIS A 76 -7.62 -10.25 0.76
CA HIS A 76 -8.11 -10.36 -0.61
C HIS A 76 -8.32 -8.96 -1.18
N VAL A 77 -7.69 -8.65 -2.31
CA VAL A 77 -7.88 -7.39 -3.02
C VAL A 77 -8.38 -7.68 -4.42
N LYS A 78 -9.63 -7.31 -4.68
CA LYS A 78 -10.21 -7.39 -6.02
C LYS A 78 -9.87 -6.10 -6.78
N MET A 79 -9.06 -6.27 -7.82
CA MET A 79 -8.74 -5.25 -8.81
C MET A 79 -9.59 -5.51 -10.06
N GLN A 80 -9.45 -4.66 -11.09
CA GLN A 80 -10.25 -4.73 -12.33
C GLN A 80 -10.32 -6.14 -12.94
N ASP A 81 -9.21 -6.65 -13.47
CA ASP A 81 -9.16 -7.97 -14.15
C ASP A 81 -8.41 -9.03 -13.35
N TYR A 82 -8.13 -8.77 -12.07
CA TYR A 82 -7.26 -9.62 -11.25
C TYR A 82 -7.62 -9.58 -9.77
N SER A 83 -7.33 -10.65 -9.04
CA SER A 83 -7.47 -10.73 -7.59
C SER A 83 -6.14 -11.09 -6.93
N TYR A 84 -5.76 -10.30 -5.92
CA TYR A 84 -4.56 -10.53 -5.12
C TYR A 84 -4.94 -11.15 -3.77
N HIS A 85 -4.15 -12.13 -3.33
CA HIS A 85 -4.34 -12.85 -2.08
C HIS A 85 -3.03 -12.91 -1.30
N GLN A 86 -3.07 -12.63 0.00
CA GLN A 86 -1.91 -12.72 0.88
C GLN A 86 -2.31 -13.06 2.32
N ASN A 87 -1.63 -14.03 2.92
CA ASN A 87 -1.76 -14.29 4.35
C ASN A 87 -0.79 -13.40 5.15
N PHE A 88 -1.23 -12.90 6.29
CA PHE A 88 -0.41 -12.07 7.19
C PHE A 88 -0.82 -12.24 8.66
N HIS A 89 0.10 -11.90 9.55
CA HIS A 89 -0.12 -11.94 10.99
C HIS A 89 -0.20 -10.51 11.55
N VAL A 90 -1.18 -10.26 12.41
CA VAL A 90 -1.35 -8.98 13.12
C VAL A 90 -0.85 -9.15 14.54
N ALA A 91 0.21 -8.41 14.90
CA ALA A 91 0.76 -8.37 16.24
C ALA A 91 0.03 -7.34 17.13
N PRO A 92 0.04 -7.52 18.47
CA PRO A 92 -0.54 -6.56 19.41
C PRO A 92 0.06 -5.17 19.28
N THR A 93 -0.77 -4.13 19.29
CA THR A 93 -0.35 -2.70 19.30
C THR A 93 0.49 -2.22 18.10
N GLU A 94 0.81 -3.11 17.17
CA GLU A 94 1.58 -2.78 15.97
C GLU A 94 0.66 -2.39 14.81
N THR A 95 1.23 -1.64 13.86
CA THR A 95 0.56 -1.33 12.59
C THR A 95 1.17 -2.16 11.47
N SER A 96 0.40 -3.09 10.92
CA SER A 96 0.76 -3.86 9.74
C SER A 96 0.47 -3.05 8.48
N PHE A 97 1.51 -2.67 7.76
CA PHE A 97 1.41 -2.03 6.46
C PHE A 97 1.49 -3.08 5.35
N LEU A 98 0.39 -3.30 4.66
CA LEU A 98 0.29 -4.25 3.55
C LEU A 98 0.27 -3.47 2.24
N VAL A 99 1.19 -3.82 1.35
CA VAL A 99 1.37 -3.13 0.06
C VAL A 99 1.23 -4.17 -1.03
N VAL A 100 0.19 -4.07 -1.87
CA VAL A 100 -0.04 -5.04 -2.95
C VAL A 100 1.08 -4.90 -3.99
N PRO A 101 1.99 -5.89 -4.14
CA PRO A 101 3.14 -5.74 -5.02
C PRO A 101 2.77 -6.09 -6.47
N GLY A 102 3.60 -5.64 -7.41
CA GLY A 102 3.58 -6.14 -8.79
C GLY A 102 2.58 -5.47 -9.74
N TYR A 103 1.86 -4.43 -9.32
CA TYR A 103 0.88 -3.72 -10.15
C TYR A 103 0.95 -2.20 -9.99
N GLY A 104 0.75 -1.46 -11.07
CA GLY A 104 0.65 0.00 -11.09
C GLY A 104 -0.51 0.47 -11.95
N SER A 105 -0.88 1.74 -11.78
CA SER A 105 -1.98 2.35 -12.52
C SER A 105 -1.46 3.19 -13.65
N LEU A 106 -2.09 3.08 -14.81
CA LEU A 106 -1.86 3.91 -15.97
C LEU A 106 -3.09 4.76 -16.24
N LYS A 107 -2.91 6.08 -16.22
CA LYS A 107 -3.90 7.07 -16.64
C LYS A 107 -3.36 7.81 -17.85
N VAL A 108 -4.17 7.94 -18.90
CA VAL A 108 -3.78 8.63 -20.12
C VAL A 108 -4.67 9.85 -20.30
N ASN A 109 -4.07 11.03 -20.36
CA ASN A 109 -4.76 12.27 -20.66
C ASN A 109 -4.74 12.47 -22.19
N SER A 110 -5.91 12.32 -22.80
CA SER A 110 -6.13 12.47 -24.25
C SER A 110 -7.13 13.61 -24.53
N PRO A 111 -7.14 14.21 -25.75
CA PRO A 111 -8.08 15.27 -26.10
C PRO A 111 -9.55 14.89 -25.91
N HIS A 112 -9.91 13.62 -26.14
CA HIS A 112 -11.25 13.10 -25.86
C HIS A 112 -11.20 11.93 -24.87
N ALA A 113 -12.15 11.91 -23.95
CA ALA A 113 -12.26 10.85 -22.94
C ALA A 113 -12.56 9.47 -23.54
N THR A 114 -13.09 9.42 -24.76
CA THR A 114 -13.40 8.17 -25.49
C THR A 114 -12.28 7.70 -26.40
N ASP A 115 -11.15 8.42 -26.47
CA ASP A 115 -10.02 8.03 -27.30
C ASP A 115 -9.51 6.65 -26.88
N LYS A 116 -9.19 5.81 -27.86
CA LYS A 116 -8.82 4.42 -27.60
C LYS A 116 -7.34 4.33 -27.24
N VAL A 117 -7.07 3.85 -26.03
CA VAL A 117 -5.73 3.58 -25.54
C VAL A 117 -5.44 2.10 -25.71
N THR A 118 -4.35 1.77 -26.40
CA THR A 118 -3.82 0.41 -26.54
C THR A 118 -2.45 0.34 -25.88
N VAL A 119 -2.28 -0.62 -24.98
CA VAL A 119 -1.02 -0.84 -24.27
C VAL A 119 -0.45 -2.18 -24.67
N SER A 120 0.79 -2.19 -25.17
CA SER A 120 1.52 -3.41 -25.47
C SER A 120 2.78 -3.53 -24.62
N SER A 121 3.18 -4.77 -24.31
CA SER A 121 4.41 -5.02 -23.56
C SER A 121 5.62 -4.74 -24.45
N ASP A 122 6.59 -3.97 -23.95
CA ASP A 122 7.85 -3.77 -24.67
C ASP A 122 8.67 -5.07 -24.79
N LYS A 123 8.44 -6.03 -23.89
CA LYS A 123 9.14 -7.33 -23.88
C LYS A 123 8.58 -8.32 -24.89
N THR A 124 7.26 -8.44 -24.97
CA THR A 124 6.60 -9.47 -25.80
C THR A 124 5.96 -8.92 -27.07
N GLY A 125 5.81 -7.60 -27.18
CA GLY A 125 5.09 -6.93 -28.27
C GLY A 125 3.57 -7.14 -28.26
N GLN A 126 3.05 -7.98 -27.36
CA GLN A 126 1.63 -8.31 -27.29
C GLN A 126 0.85 -7.20 -26.61
N THR A 127 -0.38 -6.98 -27.08
CA THR A 127 -1.35 -6.10 -26.42
C THR A 127 -1.72 -6.68 -25.06
N VAL A 128 -1.51 -5.89 -24.02
CA VAL A 128 -1.79 -6.24 -22.62
C VAL A 128 -3.13 -5.67 -22.18
N ALA A 129 -3.51 -4.50 -22.71
CA ALA A 129 -4.80 -3.89 -22.42
C ALA A 129 -5.24 -2.94 -23.52
N THR A 130 -6.56 -2.80 -23.67
CA THR A 130 -7.21 -1.76 -24.48
C THR A 130 -8.34 -1.17 -23.65
N PHE A 131 -8.37 0.16 -23.53
CA PHE A 131 -9.35 0.87 -22.69
C PHE A 131 -9.55 2.32 -23.20
N PRO A 132 -10.68 2.97 -22.88
CA PRO A 132 -10.88 4.38 -23.22
C PRO A 132 -10.02 5.30 -22.34
N ALA A 133 -9.60 6.46 -22.85
CA ALA A 133 -8.77 7.42 -22.12
C ALA A 133 -9.42 7.97 -20.84
N SER A 134 -10.76 7.88 -20.70
CA SER A 134 -11.50 8.21 -19.49
C SER A 134 -11.06 7.36 -18.29
N ASP A 135 -10.60 6.15 -18.54
CA ASP A 135 -10.42 5.13 -17.52
C ASP A 135 -8.95 5.06 -17.09
N THR A 136 -8.75 4.67 -15.83
CA THR A 136 -7.42 4.31 -15.34
C THR A 136 -7.30 2.80 -15.37
N LYS A 137 -6.27 2.27 -16.03
CA LYS A 137 -6.05 0.82 -16.14
C LYS A 137 -5.00 0.36 -15.13
N ILE A 138 -5.26 -0.77 -14.46
CA ILE A 138 -4.24 -1.46 -13.66
C ILE A 138 -3.45 -2.40 -14.58
N LEU A 139 -2.13 -2.28 -14.54
CA LEU A 139 -1.21 -3.12 -15.31
C LEU A 139 -0.18 -3.76 -14.37
N PRO A 140 0.33 -4.95 -14.72
CA PRO A 140 1.51 -5.49 -14.05
C PRO A 140 2.68 -4.49 -14.09
N ARG A 141 3.62 -4.64 -13.17
CA ARG A 141 4.87 -3.89 -13.21
C ARG A 141 5.63 -4.26 -14.48
N GLY A 142 5.96 -3.26 -15.30
CA GLY A 142 6.54 -3.52 -16.62
C GLY A 142 6.82 -2.27 -17.43
N HIS A 143 7.61 -2.47 -18.48
CA HIS A 143 7.82 -1.48 -19.55
C HIS A 143 6.79 -1.74 -20.64
N TYR A 144 6.13 -0.67 -21.06
CA TYR A 144 5.03 -0.73 -22.01
C TYR A 144 5.18 0.33 -23.10
N LYS A 145 4.68 -0.03 -24.27
CA LYS A 145 4.36 0.91 -25.33
C LYS A 145 2.89 1.26 -25.24
N VAL A 146 2.59 2.56 -25.19
CA VAL A 146 1.24 3.09 -25.12
C VAL A 146 0.96 3.82 -26.43
N THR A 147 -0.11 3.39 -27.11
CA THR A 147 -0.60 4.00 -28.34
C THR A 147 -1.99 4.56 -28.08
N VAL A 148 -2.22 5.81 -28.45
CA VAL A 148 -3.52 6.47 -28.32
C VAL A 148 -4.04 6.80 -29.72
N GLU A 149 -5.18 6.23 -30.07
CA GLU A 149 -5.88 6.49 -31.32
C GLU A 149 -6.84 7.66 -31.11
N VAL A 150 -6.52 8.81 -31.69
CA VAL A 150 -7.38 10.00 -31.70
C VAL A 150 -8.01 10.13 -33.09
N PRO A 151 -9.35 10.10 -33.23
CA PRO A 151 -10.01 10.20 -34.52
C PRO A 151 -9.60 11.47 -35.28
N GLY A 152 -9.18 11.30 -36.55
CA GLY A 152 -8.74 12.41 -37.39
C GLY A 152 -7.30 12.89 -37.15
N MET A 153 -6.52 12.21 -36.29
CA MET A 153 -5.11 12.50 -36.06
C MET A 153 -4.26 11.24 -36.23
N LEU A 154 -2.94 11.43 -36.37
CA LEU A 154 -1.99 10.32 -36.28
C LEU A 154 -1.99 9.74 -34.85
N PRO A 155 -1.85 8.41 -34.69
CA PRO A 155 -1.78 7.82 -33.36
C PRO A 155 -0.60 8.38 -32.56
N ALA A 156 -0.87 8.86 -31.35
CA ALA A 156 0.18 9.29 -30.45
C ALA A 156 0.81 8.04 -29.80
N VAL A 157 2.12 7.89 -29.96
CA VAL A 157 2.85 6.71 -29.47
C VAL A 157 3.90 7.14 -28.46
N LYS A 158 3.84 6.52 -27.27
CA LYS A 158 4.86 6.69 -26.24
C LYS A 158 5.45 5.33 -25.89
N ASN A 159 6.75 5.18 -26.14
CA ASN A 159 7.50 3.96 -25.85
C ASN A 159 8.11 4.03 -24.44
N ASN A 160 8.47 2.86 -23.88
CA ASN A 160 9.21 2.77 -22.63
C ASN A 160 8.49 3.40 -21.42
N VAL A 161 7.16 3.29 -21.38
CA VAL A 161 6.36 3.71 -20.24
C VAL A 161 6.57 2.71 -19.11
N TRP A 162 7.28 3.13 -18.07
CA TRP A 162 7.54 2.30 -16.90
C TRP A 162 6.42 2.41 -15.87
N VAL A 163 5.61 1.36 -15.77
CA VAL A 163 4.57 1.23 -14.74
C VAL A 163 5.21 0.69 -13.46
N VAL A 164 5.24 1.53 -12.43
CA VAL A 164 5.81 1.21 -11.12
C VAL A 164 4.71 0.78 -10.16
N THR A 165 5.04 -0.16 -9.27
CA THR A 165 4.11 -0.72 -8.30
C THR A 165 3.51 0.35 -7.39
N ASN A 166 2.19 0.33 -7.19
CA ASN A 166 1.45 1.25 -6.33
C ASN A 166 1.65 2.73 -6.65
N THR A 167 1.92 3.05 -7.90
CA THR A 167 1.95 4.41 -8.40
C THR A 167 0.99 4.56 -9.57
N THR A 168 0.35 5.73 -9.65
CA THR A 168 -0.36 6.13 -10.87
C THR A 168 0.61 6.87 -11.77
N ARG A 169 0.84 6.33 -12.96
CA ARG A 169 1.55 7.01 -14.05
C ARG A 169 0.52 7.75 -14.89
N VAL A 170 0.62 9.07 -14.88
CA VAL A 170 -0.16 9.95 -15.77
C VAL A 170 0.66 10.21 -17.02
N LEU A 171 0.06 9.94 -18.17
CA LEU A 171 0.64 10.21 -19.48
C LEU A 171 -0.15 11.31 -20.16
N ASP A 172 0.49 12.45 -20.39
CA ASP A 172 -0.06 13.49 -21.23
C ASP A 172 0.27 13.20 -22.70
N VAL A 173 -0.78 13.18 -23.53
CA VAL A 173 -0.65 13.13 -24.99
C VAL A 173 -0.44 14.55 -25.48
N THR A 174 0.82 14.94 -25.66
CA THR A 174 1.17 16.19 -26.37
C THR A 174 1.18 15.93 -27.87
N GLN A 175 0.48 16.79 -28.62
CA GLN A 175 0.49 16.81 -30.09
C GLN A 175 1.95 16.91 -30.59
N GLN A 176 2.36 16.00 -31.47
CA GLN A 176 3.57 16.13 -32.29
C GLN A 176 3.16 16.26 -33.75
#